data_AF-A0A371DM93-F1
#
_entry.id   AF-A0A371DM93-F1
#
_cell.length_a   1.000
_cell.length_b   1.000
_cell.length_c   1.000
_cell.angle_alpha   90.00
_cell.angle_beta   90.00
_cell.angle_gamma   90.00
#
_symmetry.space_group_name_H-M   'P 1'
#
loop_
_entity.id
_entity.type
_entity.pdbx_description
1 polymer ?
#
loop_
_entity_poly.entity_id
_entity_poly.type
_entity_poly.pdbx_seq_one_letter_code
_entity_poly.pdbx_strand_id
1 'polypeptide(L)'
;MFKAVALFVRRRYELYVRPYVTDILAFDKLLRAHGAIISGPIALHYFVPDSFATPRHLDIYLPGPTFHSFVRIVGGRTGLNWKYIPRRVAKRYPSQPYDDMNDYVSHERPRYHRPTRASTPSPHLDQAADDSDSHLRHGFANESSDDNDSDSNSSDIDRSELFCELEQYNPHRPSIVYGKGFRGMRTYRTTTGRRVNVISSRSRNPITPLRFFWSSLMMNFIAPDSCFCGFPTATLVHMGTLKVESPGGWERAVRARYESRGFTFDGSLRSALDMWDYMFFGEQNLLALDFRDNFDASRAVMPLQRTVRGWLPDPDWKSRV
;
A
#
# COMPACT_ATOMS: atom_id res chain seq x y z
N MET A 1 -5.69 -28.64 2.73
CA MET A 1 -6.34 -27.48 2.07
C MET A 1 -5.44 -26.24 2.09
N PHE A 2 -4.87 -25.83 3.22
CA PHE A 2 -4.04 -24.62 3.35
C PHE A 2 -2.87 -24.50 2.36
N LYS A 3 -2.11 -25.59 2.14
CA LYS A 3 -1.00 -25.62 1.17
C LYS A 3 -1.42 -25.27 -0.26
N ALA A 4 -2.58 -25.73 -0.72
CA ALA A 4 -3.06 -25.43 -2.07
C ALA A 4 -3.40 -23.94 -2.20
N VAL A 5 -4.02 -23.35 -1.16
CA VAL A 5 -4.30 -21.92 -1.09
C VAL A 5 -3.01 -21.12 -1.06
N ALA A 6 -2.06 -21.46 -0.17
CA ALA A 6 -0.74 -20.84 -0.05
C ALA A 6 0.03 -20.83 -1.40
N LEU A 7 0.07 -21.97 -2.09
CA LEU A 7 0.68 -22.08 -3.42
C LEU A 7 -0.04 -21.24 -4.46
N PHE A 8 -1.37 -21.19 -4.43
CA PHE A 8 -2.16 -20.37 -5.35
C PHE A 8 -1.90 -18.87 -5.15
N VAL A 9 -1.95 -18.39 -3.91
CA VAL A 9 -1.71 -16.97 -3.56
C VAL A 9 -0.26 -16.58 -3.88
N ARG A 10 0.70 -17.47 -3.67
CA ARG A 10 2.10 -17.27 -4.03
C ARG A 10 2.31 -17.20 -5.54
N ARG A 11 1.74 -18.14 -6.32
CA ARG A 11 1.82 -18.10 -7.80
C ARG A 11 1.23 -16.82 -8.37
N ARG A 12 0.13 -16.35 -7.79
CA ARG A 12 -0.48 -15.07 -8.16
C ARG A 12 0.46 -13.89 -7.87
N TYR A 13 1.13 -13.88 -6.72
CA TYR A 13 2.11 -12.85 -6.38
C TYR A 13 3.22 -12.81 -7.43
N GLU A 14 3.79 -13.97 -7.75
CA GLU A 14 4.86 -14.08 -8.74
C GLU A 14 4.41 -13.61 -10.12
N LEU A 15 3.20 -13.97 -10.56
CA LEU A 15 2.65 -13.54 -11.84
C LEU A 15 2.65 -12.02 -12.00
N TYR A 16 2.29 -11.28 -10.95
CA TYR A 16 2.21 -9.83 -11.00
C TYR A 16 3.55 -9.11 -10.76
N VAL A 17 4.50 -9.76 -10.09
CA VAL A 17 5.80 -9.17 -9.75
C VAL A 17 6.88 -9.47 -10.81
N ARG A 18 6.84 -10.65 -11.45
CA ARG A 18 7.79 -11.07 -12.51
C ARG A 18 8.04 -10.03 -13.62
N PRO A 19 7.04 -9.26 -14.09
CA PRO A 19 7.30 -8.24 -15.10
C PRO A 19 8.31 -7.16 -14.66
N TYR A 20 8.54 -6.99 -13.36
CA TYR A 20 9.38 -5.94 -12.77
C TYR A 20 10.73 -6.44 -12.25
N VAL A 21 10.84 -7.74 -11.95
CA VAL A 21 12.05 -8.35 -11.37
C VAL A 21 12.37 -9.69 -12.03
N THR A 22 13.64 -9.92 -12.32
CA THR A 22 14.13 -11.16 -12.94
C THR A 22 14.30 -12.29 -11.92
N ASP A 23 14.79 -11.96 -10.73
CA ASP A 23 14.94 -12.88 -9.60
C ASP A 23 13.98 -12.48 -8.47
N ILE A 24 12.86 -13.20 -8.37
CA ILE A 24 11.85 -12.96 -7.33
C ILE A 24 12.39 -13.32 -5.95
N LEU A 25 13.23 -14.35 -5.82
CA LEU A 25 13.74 -14.77 -4.51
C LEU A 25 14.71 -13.73 -3.95
N ALA A 26 15.60 -13.18 -4.79
CA ALA A 26 16.43 -12.05 -4.41
C ALA A 26 15.59 -10.80 -4.07
N PHE A 27 14.53 -10.55 -4.83
CA PHE A 27 13.62 -9.44 -4.55
C PHE A 27 12.87 -9.61 -3.23
N ASP A 28 12.36 -10.80 -2.93
CA ASP A 28 11.71 -11.12 -1.65
C ASP A 28 12.67 -10.92 -0.48
N LYS A 29 13.90 -11.43 -0.59
CA LYS A 29 14.96 -11.21 0.42
C LYS A 29 15.19 -9.71 0.64
N LEU A 30 15.25 -8.93 -0.44
CA LEU A 30 15.46 -7.50 -0.37
C LEU A 30 14.30 -6.78 0.32
N LEU A 31 13.05 -7.14 -0.03
CA LEU A 31 11.85 -6.61 0.60
C LEU A 31 11.82 -6.92 2.10
N ARG A 32 12.10 -8.17 2.51
CA ARG A 32 12.18 -8.55 3.93
C ARG A 32 13.24 -7.72 4.66
N ALA A 33 14.46 -7.70 4.15
CA ALA A 33 15.60 -7.01 4.78
C ALA A 33 15.36 -5.50 5.01
N HIS A 34 14.57 -4.87 4.15
CA HIS A 34 14.26 -3.43 4.24
C HIS A 34 12.89 -3.14 4.84
N GLY A 35 12.13 -4.19 5.18
CA GLY A 35 10.77 -4.07 5.63
C GLY A 35 9.85 -3.40 4.61
N ALA A 36 10.03 -3.69 3.33
CA ALA A 36 9.27 -3.08 2.25
C ALA A 36 8.02 -3.88 1.88
N ILE A 37 6.99 -3.18 1.41
CA ILE A 37 5.74 -3.78 0.93
C ILE A 37 5.43 -3.27 -0.48
N ILE A 38 4.65 -4.04 -1.24
CA ILE A 38 4.07 -3.66 -2.52
C ILE A 38 2.64 -3.17 -2.29
N SER A 39 2.25 -2.06 -2.89
CA SER A 39 0.86 -1.57 -2.80
C SER A 39 0.41 -0.96 -4.15
N GLY A 40 -0.59 -0.09 -4.13
CA GLY A 40 -1.11 0.60 -5.30
C GLY A 40 -1.83 -0.34 -6.28
N PRO A 41 -1.79 -0.06 -7.60
CA PRO A 41 -2.55 -0.80 -8.60
C PRO A 41 -2.23 -2.30 -8.66
N ILE A 42 -0.99 -2.71 -8.37
CA ILE A 42 -0.60 -4.13 -8.34
C ILE A 42 -1.30 -4.86 -7.19
N ALA A 43 -1.30 -4.28 -5.98
CA ALA A 43 -1.96 -4.90 -4.84
C ALA A 43 -3.48 -4.94 -5.01
N LEU A 44 -4.10 -3.88 -5.56
CA LEU A 44 -5.53 -3.91 -5.87
C LEU A 44 -5.87 -5.03 -6.88
N HIS A 45 -5.11 -5.11 -7.97
CA HIS A 45 -5.33 -6.12 -9.01
C HIS A 45 -5.05 -7.55 -8.53
N TYR A 46 -4.19 -7.72 -7.52
CA TYR A 46 -3.97 -9.02 -6.88
C TYR A 46 -5.24 -9.56 -6.20
N PHE A 47 -6.02 -8.70 -5.55
CA PHE A 47 -7.28 -9.06 -4.90
C PHE A 47 -8.45 -9.11 -5.88
N VAL A 48 -8.42 -8.28 -6.92
CA VAL A 48 -9.49 -8.12 -7.90
C VAL A 48 -8.93 -8.29 -9.33
N PRO A 49 -8.57 -9.53 -9.73
CA PRO A 49 -7.85 -9.80 -10.99
C PRO A 49 -8.70 -9.54 -12.24
N ASP A 50 -10.01 -9.54 -12.08
CA ASP A 50 -11.04 -9.24 -13.06
C ASP A 50 -11.22 -7.73 -13.32
N SER A 51 -10.49 -6.86 -12.61
CA SER A 51 -10.45 -5.44 -12.96
C SER A 51 -9.83 -5.27 -14.36
N PHE A 52 -10.51 -4.59 -15.27
CA PHE A 52 -10.19 -4.54 -16.72
C PHE A 52 -8.87 -3.87 -17.12
N ALA A 53 -8.03 -3.43 -16.17
CA ALA A 53 -6.79 -2.72 -16.48
C ALA A 53 -5.56 -3.43 -15.91
N THR A 54 -4.68 -3.87 -16.80
CA THR A 54 -3.34 -4.34 -16.43
C THR A 54 -2.57 -3.23 -15.71
N PRO A 55 -2.02 -3.50 -14.51
CA PRO A 55 -1.19 -2.53 -13.80
C PRO A 55 0.03 -2.10 -14.63
N ARG A 56 0.23 -0.79 -14.75
CA ARG A 56 1.31 -0.20 -15.58
C ARG A 56 2.63 -0.02 -14.84
N HIS A 57 2.60 -0.07 -13.51
CA HIS A 57 3.75 0.19 -12.65
C HIS A 57 3.60 -0.54 -11.31
N LEU A 58 4.73 -0.75 -10.66
CA LEU A 58 4.85 -1.31 -9.31
C LEU A 58 5.11 -0.19 -8.31
N ASP A 59 4.37 -0.15 -7.21
CA ASP A 59 4.62 0.79 -6.11
C ASP A 59 5.15 0.02 -4.90
N ILE A 60 6.35 0.39 -4.44
CA ILE A 60 7.04 -0.20 -3.29
C ILE A 60 7.11 0.84 -2.19
N TYR A 61 6.66 0.49 -0.99
CA TYR A 61 6.65 1.37 0.18
C TYR A 61 7.67 0.87 1.20
N LEU A 62 8.44 1.79 1.75
CA LEU A 62 9.53 1.51 2.68
C LEU A 62 9.40 2.32 3.97
N PRO A 63 9.87 1.78 5.10
CA PRO A 63 10.24 2.58 6.26
C PRO A 63 11.20 3.71 5.86
N GLY A 64 11.02 4.88 6.46
CA GLY A 64 11.92 6.02 6.26
C GLY A 64 13.40 5.68 6.44
N PRO A 65 13.81 4.97 7.52
CA PRO A 65 15.21 4.66 7.78
C PRO A 65 15.87 3.71 6.77
N THR A 66 15.11 2.82 6.11
CA THR A 66 15.67 1.81 5.19
C THR A 66 15.69 2.28 3.74
N PHE A 67 15.06 3.43 3.44
CA PHE A 67 14.89 3.94 2.08
C PHE A 67 16.22 4.10 1.33
N HIS A 68 17.21 4.77 1.92
CA HIS A 68 18.49 5.07 1.26
C HIS A 68 19.31 3.80 0.94
N SER A 69 19.33 2.84 1.85
CA SER A 69 19.99 1.54 1.61
C SER A 69 19.29 0.78 0.48
N PHE A 70 17.95 0.73 0.49
CA PHE A 70 17.18 0.04 -0.55
C PHE A 70 17.42 0.65 -1.93
N VAL A 71 17.34 1.97 -2.07
CA VAL A 71 17.52 2.65 -3.37
C VAL A 71 18.93 2.48 -3.92
N ARG A 72 19.95 2.41 -3.04
CA ARG A 72 21.33 2.10 -3.42
C ARG A 72 21.45 0.69 -3.98
N ILE A 73 20.82 -0.29 -3.34
CA ILE A 73 20.87 -1.69 -3.78
C ILE A 73 20.12 -1.87 -5.10
N VAL A 74 18.88 -1.39 -5.21
CA VAL A 74 18.11 -1.59 -6.45
C VAL A 74 18.70 -0.86 -7.66
N GLY A 75 19.37 0.28 -7.45
CA GLY A 75 20.06 1.02 -8.50
C GLY A 75 21.48 0.52 -8.80
N GLY A 76 22.06 -0.29 -7.91
CA GLY A 76 23.42 -0.81 -8.05
C GLY A 76 23.51 -1.90 -9.12
N ARG A 77 24.70 -2.00 -9.76
CA ARG A 77 24.98 -3.03 -10.78
C ARG A 77 24.89 -4.47 -10.25
N THR A 78 25.19 -4.66 -8.97
CA THR A 78 25.13 -5.95 -8.28
C THR A 78 23.75 -6.26 -7.66
N GLY A 79 22.83 -5.29 -7.69
CA GLY A 79 21.46 -5.47 -7.23
C GLY A 79 20.49 -5.70 -8.39
N LEU A 80 19.36 -4.98 -8.39
CA LEU A 80 18.33 -5.15 -9.43
C LEU A 80 18.63 -4.37 -10.72
N ASN A 81 19.70 -3.57 -10.75
CA ASN A 81 20.14 -2.76 -11.89
C ASN A 81 19.01 -1.88 -12.48
N TRP A 82 18.19 -1.32 -11.61
CA TRP A 82 17.11 -0.41 -12.00
C TRP A 82 17.67 0.98 -12.32
N LYS A 83 17.29 1.53 -13.48
CA LYS A 83 17.71 2.87 -13.90
C LYS A 83 16.83 3.93 -13.26
N TYR A 84 17.43 4.83 -12.47
CA TYR A 84 16.71 5.97 -11.91
C TYR A 84 16.16 6.86 -13.04
N ILE A 85 14.92 7.31 -12.88
CA ILE A 85 14.27 8.29 -13.75
C ILE A 85 14.20 9.60 -12.96
N PRO A 86 15.07 10.57 -13.27
CA PRO A 86 15.01 11.89 -12.65
C PRO A 86 13.61 12.47 -12.83
N ARG A 87 13.08 13.03 -11.75
CA ARG A 87 11.80 13.73 -11.85
C ARG A 87 12.04 14.95 -12.74
N ARG A 88 11.38 15.00 -13.90
CA ARG A 88 11.35 16.24 -14.68
C ARG A 88 10.76 17.29 -13.75
N VAL A 89 11.55 18.28 -13.36
CA VAL A 89 11.04 19.49 -12.73
C VAL A 89 9.96 19.98 -13.69
N ALA A 90 8.70 19.91 -13.26
CA ALA A 90 7.62 20.42 -14.08
C ALA A 90 8.00 21.88 -14.33
N LYS A 91 8.27 22.23 -15.59
CA LYS A 91 8.38 23.64 -15.96
C LYS A 91 7.11 24.27 -15.37
N ARG A 92 7.27 25.26 -14.48
CA ARG A 92 6.13 26.00 -13.94
C ARG A 92 5.42 26.58 -15.15
N TYR A 93 4.38 25.92 -15.62
CA TYR A 93 3.46 26.55 -16.53
C TYR A 93 2.78 27.65 -15.71
N PRO A 94 2.77 28.90 -16.20
CA PRO A 94 2.00 29.95 -15.53
C PRO A 94 0.60 29.41 -15.31
N SER A 95 0.09 29.57 -14.10
CA SER A 95 -1.20 29.05 -13.66
C SER A 95 -2.29 29.51 -14.61
N GLN A 96 -2.63 28.70 -15.61
CA GLN A 96 -3.87 28.87 -16.33
C GLN A 96 -5.01 28.58 -15.35
N PRO A 97 -6.02 29.47 -15.26
CA PRO A 97 -7.18 29.25 -14.42
C PRO A 97 -7.83 27.91 -14.75
N TYR A 98 -8.24 27.18 -13.72
CA TYR A 98 -8.68 25.79 -13.77
C TYR A 98 -10.06 25.57 -14.43
N ASP A 99 -10.57 26.56 -15.17
CA ASP A 99 -11.93 26.57 -15.70
C ASP A 99 -12.14 25.61 -16.90
N ASP A 100 -11.07 25.05 -17.47
CA ASP A 100 -11.15 24.29 -18.73
C ASP A 100 -11.06 22.75 -18.58
N MET A 101 -11.26 22.21 -17.37
CA MET A 101 -11.28 20.75 -17.13
C MET A 101 -12.61 20.09 -17.51
N ASN A 102 -13.61 20.83 -18.01
CA ASN A 102 -14.87 20.28 -18.49
C ASN A 102 -14.73 19.53 -19.84
N ASP A 103 -13.68 19.79 -20.62
CA ASP A 103 -13.48 19.15 -21.93
C ASP A 103 -12.91 17.73 -21.86
N TYR A 104 -12.45 17.26 -20.68
CA TYR A 104 -11.98 15.89 -20.53
C TYR A 104 -13.10 14.84 -20.37
N VAL A 105 -14.36 15.28 -20.28
CA VAL A 105 -15.53 14.41 -20.05
C VAL A 105 -16.38 14.19 -21.32
N SER A 106 -16.09 14.87 -22.43
CA SER A 106 -16.90 14.83 -23.65
C SER A 106 -16.52 13.73 -24.66
N HIS A 107 -15.52 12.89 -24.39
CA HIS A 107 -15.29 11.69 -25.20
C HIS A 107 -16.23 10.56 -24.76
N GLU A 108 -17.09 10.17 -25.70
CA GLU A 108 -18.15 9.17 -25.58
C GLU A 108 -17.76 8.00 -24.67
N ARG A 109 -18.46 7.89 -23.53
CA ARG A 109 -18.38 6.72 -22.67
C ARG A 109 -18.83 5.50 -23.49
N PRO A 110 -18.05 4.42 -23.59
CA PRO A 110 -18.56 3.15 -24.09
C PRO A 110 -19.77 2.76 -23.23
N ARG A 111 -20.92 2.49 -23.87
CA ARG A 111 -22.11 1.99 -23.17
C ARG A 111 -21.82 0.59 -22.65
N TYR A 112 -21.33 0.49 -21.42
CA TYR A 112 -21.18 -0.80 -20.75
C TYR A 112 -22.56 -1.26 -20.27
N HIS A 113 -23.02 -2.39 -20.80
CA HIS A 113 -24.21 -3.07 -20.31
C HIS A 113 -23.97 -3.54 -18.88
N ARG A 114 -24.64 -2.88 -17.93
CA ARG A 114 -24.71 -3.30 -16.53
C ARG A 114 -25.46 -4.64 -16.47
N PRO A 115 -24.87 -5.73 -15.95
CA PRO A 115 -25.62 -6.96 -15.72
C PRO A 115 -26.75 -6.68 -14.74
N THR A 116 -27.96 -7.07 -15.10
CA THR A 116 -29.16 -6.97 -14.25
C THR A 116 -28.94 -7.87 -13.03
N ARG A 117 -28.82 -7.26 -11.84
CA ARG A 117 -28.60 -7.98 -10.59
C ARG A 117 -29.90 -8.69 -10.21
N ALA A 118 -29.89 -10.02 -10.22
CA ALA A 118 -30.99 -10.83 -9.68
C ALA A 118 -31.10 -10.59 -8.16
N SER A 119 -32.28 -10.18 -7.72
CA SER A 119 -32.67 -10.02 -6.32
C SER A 119 -32.62 -11.36 -5.61
N THR A 120 -31.74 -11.48 -4.61
CA THR A 120 -31.70 -12.63 -3.69
C THR A 120 -32.40 -12.23 -2.38
N PRO A 121 -33.20 -13.11 -1.75
CA PRO A 121 -33.85 -12.80 -0.47
C PRO A 121 -32.84 -12.85 0.68
N SER A 122 -33.01 -11.91 1.63
CA SER A 122 -32.21 -11.85 2.86
C SER A 122 -32.56 -13.00 3.81
N PRO A 123 -31.58 -13.68 4.45
CA PRO A 123 -31.86 -14.54 5.58
C PRO A 123 -31.91 -13.73 6.88
N HIS A 124 -32.97 -13.95 7.65
CA HIS A 124 -33.08 -13.57 9.05
C HIS A 124 -31.97 -14.23 9.87
N LEU A 125 -31.31 -13.46 10.74
CA LEU A 125 -30.30 -13.93 11.69
C LEU A 125 -30.84 -13.66 13.09
N ASP A 126 -31.17 -14.74 13.80
CA ASP A 126 -31.53 -14.73 15.21
C ASP A 126 -30.30 -14.45 16.09
N GLN A 127 -30.49 -13.56 17.06
CA GLN A 127 -29.52 -13.22 18.09
C GLN A 127 -29.62 -14.21 19.26
N ALA A 128 -28.48 -14.68 19.74
CA ALA A 128 -28.35 -15.31 21.06
C ALA A 128 -27.23 -14.61 21.85
N ALA A 129 -27.60 -14.14 23.05
CA ALA A 129 -26.75 -13.61 24.11
C ALA A 129 -25.78 -14.71 24.60
N ASP A 130 -24.51 -14.42 24.84
CA ASP A 130 -23.87 -13.75 26.00
C ASP A 130 -23.79 -14.64 27.25
N ASP A 131 -22.55 -14.78 27.74
CA ASP A 131 -22.08 -15.09 29.09
C ASP A 131 -20.85 -16.01 29.07
N SER A 132 -19.67 -15.47 29.37
CA SER A 132 -18.92 -15.90 30.56
C SER A 132 -17.59 -15.14 30.73
N ASP A 133 -17.44 -14.72 31.98
CA ASP A 133 -16.42 -13.92 32.60
C ASP A 133 -15.17 -14.74 32.99
N SER A 134 -14.12 -14.01 33.34
CA SER A 134 -13.13 -14.31 34.39
C SER A 134 -11.65 -14.62 34.02
N HIS A 135 -10.80 -13.68 34.46
CA HIS A 135 -9.67 -13.85 35.40
C HIS A 135 -8.20 -14.10 34.96
N LEU A 136 -7.34 -13.19 35.47
CA LEU A 136 -5.91 -13.31 35.89
C LEU A 136 -4.83 -13.20 34.77
N ARG A 137 -3.65 -12.59 34.94
CA ARG A 137 -2.87 -12.09 36.09
C ARG A 137 -1.72 -11.17 35.62
N HIS A 138 -1.27 -10.28 36.51
CA HIS A 138 -0.04 -9.48 36.43
C HIS A 138 1.26 -10.32 36.45
N GLY A 139 2.33 -9.80 35.85
CA GLY A 139 3.73 -10.19 36.09
C GLY A 139 4.75 -9.25 35.44
N PHE A 140 5.53 -8.54 36.26
CA PHE A 140 6.66 -7.67 35.91
C PHE A 140 7.99 -8.46 35.80
N ALA A 141 8.91 -8.00 34.93
CA ALA A 141 10.38 -7.96 35.13
C ALA A 141 11.03 -7.32 33.88
N ASN A 142 11.55 -6.09 33.96
CA ASN A 142 12.99 -5.72 33.99
C ASN A 142 13.98 -6.77 33.47
N GLU A 143 14.74 -6.39 32.44
CA GLU A 143 16.18 -6.68 32.35
C GLU A 143 16.88 -5.70 31.40
N SER A 144 18.01 -5.21 31.88
CA SER A 144 18.98 -4.30 31.29
C SER A 144 20.17 -5.08 30.72
N SER A 145 20.79 -4.60 29.66
CA SER A 145 22.27 -4.61 29.54
C SER A 145 22.75 -3.87 28.30
N ASP A 146 23.81 -3.10 28.54
CA ASP A 146 24.69 -2.43 27.60
C ASP A 146 25.37 -3.39 26.61
N ASP A 147 25.80 -2.90 25.45
CA ASP A 147 27.24 -2.74 25.17
C ASP A 147 27.55 -2.26 23.75
N ASN A 148 28.74 -1.65 23.67
CA ASN A 148 29.43 -1.01 22.56
C ASN A 148 29.56 -1.88 21.30
N ASP A 149 29.67 -1.22 20.14
CA ASP A 149 30.89 -1.36 19.33
C ASP A 149 30.97 -0.31 18.21
N SER A 150 32.07 0.43 18.28
CA SER A 150 32.68 1.22 17.23
C SER A 150 33.29 0.30 16.18
N ASP A 151 33.07 0.57 14.89
CA ASP A 151 34.19 0.50 13.95
C ASP A 151 33.99 1.25 12.63
N SER A 152 35.11 1.86 12.25
CA SER A 152 35.38 2.70 11.11
C SER A 152 35.64 1.94 9.81
N ASN A 153 35.13 2.47 8.70
CA ASN A 153 35.74 2.62 7.37
C ASN A 153 34.71 2.38 6.27
N SER A 154 34.24 3.46 5.66
CA SER A 154 33.53 3.41 4.39
C SER A 154 33.94 4.60 3.56
N SER A 155 34.87 4.35 2.65
CA SER A 155 35.25 5.12 1.47
C SER A 155 34.25 6.21 1.08
N ASP A 156 34.76 7.44 1.05
CA ASP A 156 34.10 8.65 0.58
C ASP A 156 33.58 8.49 -0.86
N ILE A 157 32.32 8.09 -0.95
CA ILE A 157 31.46 8.40 -2.08
C ILE A 157 30.84 9.75 -1.73
N ASP A 158 31.15 10.75 -2.56
CA ASP A 158 30.71 12.14 -2.48
C ASP A 158 29.28 12.27 -1.92
N ARG A 159 29.21 12.59 -0.62
CA ARG A 159 27.96 12.76 0.14
C ARG A 159 27.22 14.03 -0.26
N SER A 160 27.83 14.93 -1.03
CA SER A 160 27.23 16.23 -1.37
C SER A 160 26.20 16.14 -2.49
N GLU A 161 26.32 15.18 -3.42
CA GLU A 161 25.32 14.98 -4.50
C GLU A 161 24.06 14.22 -4.04
N LEU A 162 24.13 13.45 -2.96
CA LEU A 162 22.99 12.64 -2.48
C LEU A 162 22.03 13.40 -1.56
N PHE A 163 22.44 14.58 -1.06
CA PHE A 163 21.69 15.37 -0.08
C PHE A 163 20.94 16.57 -0.69
N CYS A 164 21.19 16.96 -1.94
CA CYS A 164 20.67 18.21 -2.52
C CYS A 164 19.34 18.13 -3.30
N GLU A 165 18.61 17.00 -3.33
CA GLU A 165 17.36 16.88 -4.14
C GLU A 165 16.12 16.40 -3.36
N LEU A 166 16.11 16.52 -2.03
CA LEU A 166 14.98 16.07 -1.21
C LEU A 166 13.88 17.11 -0.94
N GLU A 167 14.02 18.38 -1.38
CA GLU A 167 13.09 19.44 -0.97
C GLU A 167 12.58 20.39 -2.08
N GLN A 168 12.08 19.87 -3.21
CA GLN A 168 11.21 20.70 -4.06
C GLN A 168 9.82 20.09 -4.24
N TYR A 169 9.14 20.13 -3.09
CA TYR A 169 7.71 20.23 -2.89
C TYR A 169 7.06 21.23 -3.84
N ASN A 170 5.92 20.86 -4.45
CA ASN A 170 5.11 21.77 -5.26
C ASN A 170 3.95 22.27 -4.37
N PRO A 171 3.96 23.54 -3.91
CA PRO A 171 3.01 24.05 -2.92
C PRO A 171 1.56 24.19 -3.44
N HIS A 172 1.30 23.97 -4.72
CA HIS A 172 -0.02 24.14 -5.33
C HIS A 172 -0.77 22.84 -5.64
N ARG A 173 -0.23 21.67 -5.27
CA ARG A 173 -1.06 20.47 -5.16
C ARG A 173 -1.63 20.43 -3.75
N PRO A 174 -2.90 20.01 -3.52
CA PRO A 174 -3.44 19.87 -2.17
C PRO A 174 -2.58 18.87 -1.39
N SER A 175 -1.59 19.42 -0.70
CA SER A 175 -0.47 18.72 -0.07
C SER A 175 -0.77 18.36 1.38
N ILE A 176 -1.89 18.83 1.91
CA ILE A 176 -2.18 18.76 3.34
C ILE A 176 -2.45 17.31 3.77
N VAL A 177 -2.99 16.45 2.90
CA VAL A 177 -3.35 15.07 3.29
C VAL A 177 -2.24 14.06 2.98
N TYR A 178 -1.59 14.13 1.81
CA TYR A 178 -0.46 13.25 1.48
C TYR A 178 0.79 13.55 2.34
N GLY A 179 0.90 14.78 2.86
CA GLY A 179 2.01 15.25 3.68
C GLY A 179 2.12 14.65 5.08
N LYS A 180 1.23 13.74 5.52
CA LYS A 180 1.33 13.18 6.88
C LYS A 180 2.11 11.88 6.93
N GLY A 181 1.98 11.01 5.93
CA GLY A 181 2.65 9.70 5.91
C GLY A 181 3.80 9.56 4.92
N PHE A 182 3.82 10.35 3.85
CA PHE A 182 4.74 10.17 2.70
C PHE A 182 5.98 11.06 2.83
N ARG A 183 7.20 10.53 2.87
CA ARG A 183 8.43 11.34 2.93
C ARG A 183 8.92 11.76 1.54
N GLY A 184 8.87 10.84 0.58
CA GLY A 184 9.38 11.08 -0.77
C GLY A 184 9.18 9.88 -1.69
N MET A 185 9.47 10.06 -2.98
CA MET A 185 9.39 8.99 -3.98
C MET A 185 10.51 9.13 -5.00
N ARG A 186 11.09 7.99 -5.37
CA ARG A 186 11.99 7.87 -6.53
C ARG A 186 11.35 6.93 -7.54
N THR A 187 11.42 7.29 -8.82
CA THR A 187 10.91 6.47 -9.91
C THR A 187 12.07 5.83 -10.64
N TYR A 188 11.91 4.57 -11.00
CA TYR A 188 12.89 3.75 -11.70
C TYR A 188 12.29 3.09 -12.93
N ARG A 189 13.16 2.72 -13.86
CA ARG A 189 12.89 1.79 -14.95
C ARG A 189 13.64 0.49 -14.71
N THR A 190 12.94 -0.63 -14.74
CA THR A 190 13.52 -1.97 -14.60
C THR A 190 14.31 -2.34 -15.86
N THR A 191 15.09 -3.41 -15.78
CA THR A 191 15.79 -4.00 -16.95
C THR A 191 14.81 -4.44 -18.04
N THR A 192 13.59 -4.82 -17.68
CA THR A 192 12.47 -5.13 -18.58
C THR A 192 11.74 -3.88 -19.12
N GLY A 193 12.21 -2.67 -18.80
CA GLY A 193 11.62 -1.42 -19.25
C GLY A 193 10.35 -0.99 -18.48
N ARG A 194 9.93 -1.72 -17.44
CA ARG A 194 8.75 -1.40 -16.62
C ARG A 194 9.05 -0.29 -15.62
N ARG A 195 8.01 0.42 -15.18
CA ARG A 195 8.16 1.51 -14.20
C ARG A 195 7.95 0.99 -12.78
N VAL A 196 8.84 1.37 -11.87
CA VAL A 196 8.71 1.13 -10.42
C VAL A 196 8.78 2.46 -9.69
N ASN A 197 7.88 2.69 -8.75
CA ASN A 197 7.97 3.78 -7.80
C ASN A 197 8.41 3.22 -6.46
N VAL A 198 9.45 3.83 -5.88
CA VAL A 198 9.97 3.51 -4.56
C VAL A 198 9.61 4.67 -3.65
N ILE A 199 8.76 4.42 -2.67
CA ILE A 199 8.07 5.40 -1.84
C ILE A 199 8.59 5.28 -0.40
N SER A 200 9.06 6.39 0.14
CA SER A 200 9.55 6.50 1.51
C SER A 200 8.41 6.90 2.45
N SER A 201 8.22 6.15 3.53
CA SER A 201 7.38 6.54 4.65
C SER A 201 8.07 7.59 5.52
N ARG A 202 7.30 8.47 6.15
CA ARG A 202 7.77 9.37 7.22
C ARG A 202 8.08 8.63 8.51
N SER A 203 7.50 7.45 8.72
CA SER A 203 7.67 6.65 9.94
C SER A 203 8.57 5.43 9.69
N ARG A 204 8.80 4.66 10.75
CA ARG A 204 9.45 3.34 10.69
C ARG A 204 8.55 2.24 10.10
N ASN A 205 7.31 2.57 9.74
CA ASN A 205 6.33 1.61 9.24
C ASN A 205 5.94 1.91 7.77
N PRO A 206 6.04 0.94 6.85
CA PRO A 206 5.82 1.14 5.41
C PRO A 206 4.34 1.37 5.05
N ILE A 207 3.40 0.99 5.92
CA ILE A 207 1.95 1.16 5.71
C ILE A 207 1.52 2.59 6.03
N THR A 208 2.32 3.35 6.79
CA THR A 208 1.92 4.68 7.25
C THR A 208 1.39 5.60 6.12
N PRO A 209 2.02 5.69 4.92
CA PRO A 209 1.47 6.44 3.79
C PRO A 209 0.08 5.96 3.35
N LEU A 210 -0.19 4.64 3.38
CA LEU A 210 -1.42 4.02 2.88
C LEU A 210 -2.68 4.52 3.62
N ARG A 211 -2.56 4.81 4.92
CA ARG A 211 -3.67 5.37 5.73
C ARG A 211 -4.11 6.78 5.29
N PHE A 212 -3.23 7.48 4.58
CA PHE A 212 -3.49 8.83 4.08
C PHE A 212 -3.89 8.83 2.60
N PHE A 213 -4.05 7.65 1.98
CA PHE A 213 -4.62 7.60 0.65
C PHE A 213 -6.08 8.03 0.66
N TRP A 214 -6.48 8.53 -0.49
CA TRP A 214 -7.76 9.16 -0.75
C TRP A 214 -8.89 8.16 -1.00
N SER A 215 -8.60 6.86 -1.08
CA SER A 215 -9.60 5.82 -1.29
C SER A 215 -9.25 4.50 -0.63
N SER A 216 -10.29 3.79 -0.16
CA SER A 216 -10.19 2.41 0.37
C SER A 216 -9.53 1.45 -0.61
N LEU A 217 -9.73 1.63 -1.92
CA LEU A 217 -9.16 0.75 -2.95
C LEU A 217 -7.62 0.71 -2.93
N MET A 218 -6.98 1.73 -2.35
CA MET A 218 -5.52 1.84 -2.24
C MET A 218 -4.97 1.30 -0.92
N MET A 219 -5.83 0.86 0.00
CA MET A 219 -5.44 0.33 1.31
C MET A 219 -5.26 -1.18 1.28
N ASN A 220 -4.53 -1.65 0.26
CA ASN A 220 -4.18 -3.04 0.04
C ASN A 220 -2.67 -3.13 -0.12
N PHE A 221 -2.03 -4.16 0.44
CA PHE A 221 -0.59 -4.36 0.23
C PHE A 221 -0.20 -5.83 0.23
N ILE A 222 0.98 -6.10 -0.29
CA ILE A 222 1.58 -7.42 -0.38
C ILE A 222 3.00 -7.34 0.18
N ALA A 223 3.31 -8.18 1.15
CA ALA A 223 4.63 -8.45 1.65
C ALA A 223 5.17 -9.76 1.01
N PRO A 224 6.46 -10.10 1.17
CA PRO A 224 7.04 -11.31 0.57
C PRO A 224 6.34 -12.61 0.96
N ASP A 225 5.77 -12.66 2.16
CA ASP A 225 5.15 -13.86 2.75
C ASP A 225 3.67 -13.68 3.06
N SER A 226 3.05 -12.56 2.72
CA SER A 226 1.65 -12.32 3.05
C SER A 226 1.02 -11.22 2.21
N CYS A 227 -0.30 -11.17 2.15
CA CYS A 227 -1.04 -10.05 1.57
C CYS A 227 -2.21 -9.62 2.43
N PHE A 228 -2.57 -8.34 2.31
CA PHE A 228 -3.55 -7.66 3.14
C PHE A 228 -4.48 -6.83 2.27
N CYS A 229 -5.79 -7.06 2.44
CA CYS A 229 -6.82 -6.20 1.91
C CYS A 229 -7.49 -5.48 3.08
N GLY A 230 -7.30 -4.16 3.15
CA GLY A 230 -7.81 -3.36 4.25
C GLY A 230 -9.33 -3.29 4.25
N PHE A 231 -9.96 -3.26 3.09
CA PHE A 231 -11.42 -3.15 2.97
C PHE A 231 -12.00 -4.31 2.16
N PRO A 232 -11.96 -5.55 2.65
CA PRO A 232 -12.35 -6.71 1.86
C PRO A 232 -13.83 -6.68 1.47
N THR A 233 -14.72 -6.21 2.36
CA THR A 233 -16.16 -6.18 2.09
C THR A 233 -16.52 -5.27 0.92
N ALA A 234 -15.81 -4.14 0.77
CA ALA A 234 -15.98 -3.23 -0.37
C ALA A 234 -15.13 -3.63 -1.58
N THR A 235 -13.83 -3.89 -1.37
CA THR A 235 -12.85 -4.08 -2.46
C THR A 235 -13.20 -5.30 -3.32
N LEU A 236 -13.57 -6.43 -2.70
CA LEU A 236 -13.83 -7.68 -3.41
C LEU A 236 -15.13 -7.67 -4.23
N VAL A 237 -16.01 -6.69 -3.99
CA VAL A 237 -17.24 -6.46 -4.78
C VAL A 237 -17.12 -5.24 -5.68
N HIS A 238 -15.89 -4.83 -6.01
CA HIS A 238 -15.59 -3.67 -6.87
C HIS A 238 -16.18 -2.36 -6.35
N MET A 239 -16.27 -2.20 -5.02
CA MET A 239 -16.69 -0.96 -4.39
C MET A 239 -15.51 -0.25 -3.72
N GLY A 240 -15.51 1.07 -3.85
CA GLY A 240 -14.57 1.97 -3.18
C GLY A 240 -15.31 3.09 -2.47
N THR A 241 -14.62 3.75 -1.55
CA THR A 241 -15.06 5.03 -1.01
C THR A 241 -13.93 6.04 -1.08
N LEU A 242 -14.27 7.33 -1.04
CA LEU A 242 -13.32 8.43 -1.05
C LEU A 242 -13.19 9.02 0.35
N LYS A 243 -11.99 9.53 0.68
CA LYS A 243 -11.74 10.19 1.97
C LYS A 243 -12.50 11.49 2.17
N VAL A 244 -12.75 12.18 1.07
CA VAL A 244 -13.41 13.48 1.05
C VAL A 244 -14.82 13.30 0.52
N GLU A 245 -15.80 13.88 1.21
CA GLU A 245 -17.21 13.89 0.76
C GLU A 245 -17.39 14.70 -0.52
N SER A 246 -16.68 15.83 -0.62
CA SER A 246 -16.71 16.71 -1.78
C SER A 246 -15.37 16.61 -2.53
N PRO A 247 -15.21 15.65 -3.47
CA PRO A 247 -13.98 15.49 -4.21
C PRO A 247 -13.70 16.72 -5.06
N GLY A 248 -12.49 17.28 -4.95
CA GLY A 248 -11.97 18.29 -5.86
C GLY A 248 -11.73 17.72 -7.27
N GLY A 249 -11.24 18.56 -8.19
CA GLY A 249 -11.03 18.15 -9.59
C GLY A 249 -10.11 16.93 -9.74
N TRP A 250 -9.06 16.84 -8.90
CA TRP A 250 -8.14 15.72 -8.98
C TRP A 250 -8.76 14.43 -8.41
N GLU A 251 -9.49 14.48 -7.30
CA GLU A 251 -10.19 13.31 -6.74
C GLU A 251 -11.21 12.77 -7.73
N ARG A 252 -11.95 13.67 -8.41
CA ARG A 252 -12.89 13.28 -9.48
C ARG A 252 -12.18 12.57 -10.63
N ALA A 253 -11.05 13.08 -11.10
CA ALA A 253 -10.28 12.45 -12.17
C ALA A 253 -9.74 11.06 -11.77
N VAL A 254 -9.33 10.91 -10.50
CA VAL A 254 -8.87 9.60 -10.01
C VAL A 254 -10.04 8.64 -9.79
N ARG A 255 -11.17 9.09 -9.24
CA ARG A 255 -12.42 8.33 -9.16
C ARG A 255 -12.82 7.80 -10.54
N ALA A 256 -12.91 8.69 -11.53
CA ALA A 256 -13.27 8.33 -12.91
C ALA A 256 -12.33 7.27 -13.50
N ARG A 257 -11.03 7.30 -13.16
CA ARG A 257 -10.05 6.29 -13.57
C ARG A 257 -10.34 4.91 -12.96
N TYR A 258 -10.85 4.81 -11.74
CA TYR A 258 -11.22 3.53 -11.15
C TYR A 258 -12.61 3.08 -11.60
N GLU A 259 -13.54 4.01 -11.81
CA GLU A 259 -14.83 3.71 -12.41
C GLU A 259 -14.69 3.13 -13.82
N SER A 260 -13.76 3.65 -14.64
CA SER A 260 -13.45 3.08 -15.95
C SER A 260 -12.81 1.67 -15.90
N ARG A 261 -12.49 1.16 -14.71
CA ARG A 261 -11.96 -0.19 -14.47
C ARG A 261 -12.99 -1.14 -13.86
N GLY A 262 -14.26 -0.71 -13.76
CA GLY A 262 -15.35 -1.50 -13.22
C GLY A 262 -15.69 -1.22 -11.75
N PHE A 263 -14.99 -0.29 -11.09
CA PHE A 263 -15.29 0.05 -9.71
C PHE A 263 -16.48 1.01 -9.59
N THR A 264 -17.17 0.95 -8.46
CA THR A 264 -18.19 1.92 -8.08
C THR A 264 -17.79 2.63 -6.81
N PHE A 265 -18.13 3.91 -6.69
CA PHE A 265 -17.83 4.70 -5.49
C PHE A 265 -19.11 5.09 -4.78
N ASP A 266 -19.20 4.66 -3.52
CA ASP A 266 -20.35 4.92 -2.65
C ASP A 266 -19.90 5.70 -1.41
N GLY A 267 -20.51 6.88 -1.23
CA GLY A 267 -20.27 7.73 -0.07
C GLY A 267 -20.83 7.15 1.22
N SER A 268 -21.91 6.35 1.14
CA SER A 268 -22.54 5.74 2.32
C SER A 268 -21.65 4.69 2.99
N LEU A 269 -20.73 4.07 2.22
CA LEU A 269 -19.73 3.18 2.80
C LEU A 269 -18.84 3.89 3.81
N ARG A 270 -18.67 5.22 3.71
CA ARG A 270 -17.80 5.95 4.64
C ARG A 270 -18.30 5.87 6.09
N SER A 271 -19.61 6.00 6.30
CA SER A 271 -20.21 5.88 7.64
C SER A 271 -20.25 4.42 8.10
N ALA A 272 -20.51 3.47 7.19
CA ALA A 272 -20.52 2.04 7.53
C ALA A 272 -19.13 1.49 7.89
N LEU A 273 -18.07 2.11 7.36
CA LEU A 273 -16.69 1.67 7.56
C LEU A 273 -16.02 2.28 8.80
N ASP A 274 -16.76 3.05 9.61
CA ASP A 274 -16.59 3.65 10.96
C ASP A 274 -15.19 3.74 11.65
N MET A 275 -14.10 3.59 10.89
CA MET A 275 -12.72 3.51 11.36
C MET A 275 -11.80 4.38 10.50
N TRP A 276 -12.36 5.36 9.78
CA TRP A 276 -11.59 6.30 8.96
C TRP A 276 -10.89 7.39 9.76
N ASP A 277 -10.68 7.18 11.06
CA ASP A 277 -9.68 7.92 11.79
C ASP A 277 -8.30 7.59 11.20
N TYR A 278 -7.46 8.60 11.00
CA TYR A 278 -6.11 8.48 10.43
C TYR A 278 -5.21 7.51 11.20
N MET A 279 -5.68 7.08 12.36
CA MET A 279 -5.08 6.09 13.23
C MET A 279 -5.16 4.67 12.65
N PHE A 280 -6.31 4.24 12.12
CA PHE A 280 -6.54 2.84 11.75
C PHE A 280 -6.24 2.50 10.29
N PHE A 281 -6.04 1.21 10.04
CA PHE A 281 -5.86 0.63 8.71
C PHE A 281 -6.99 -0.35 8.41
N GLY A 282 -7.85 -0.01 7.44
CA GLY A 282 -8.87 -0.93 6.93
C GLY A 282 -10.11 -1.05 7.81
N GLU A 283 -10.87 -2.12 7.58
CA GLU A 283 -11.99 -2.65 8.36
C GLU A 283 -11.50 -3.43 9.59
N GLN A 284 -12.39 -3.66 10.56
CA GLN A 284 -12.06 -4.46 11.75
C GLN A 284 -11.67 -5.89 11.37
N ASN A 285 -12.35 -6.44 10.36
CA ASN A 285 -12.11 -7.77 9.79
C ASN A 285 -11.39 -7.64 8.44
N LEU A 286 -10.17 -7.12 8.45
CA LEU A 286 -9.35 -7.11 7.24
C LEU A 286 -9.06 -8.54 6.77
N LEU A 287 -8.83 -8.70 5.47
CA LEU A 287 -8.40 -9.96 4.90
C LEU A 287 -6.86 -10.01 4.94
N ALA A 288 -6.30 -10.94 5.71
CA ALA A 288 -4.88 -11.25 5.74
C ALA A 288 -4.65 -12.69 5.29
N LEU A 289 -3.78 -12.89 4.31
CA LEU A 289 -3.40 -14.22 3.84
C LEU A 289 -1.89 -14.40 3.99
N ASP A 290 -1.49 -15.50 4.64
CA ASP A 290 -0.10 -15.93 4.75
C ASP A 290 0.24 -16.88 3.59
N PHE A 291 1.40 -16.66 2.95
CA PHE A 291 1.90 -17.49 1.85
C PHE A 291 2.63 -18.73 2.35
N ARG A 292 2.90 -18.84 3.65
CA ARG A 292 3.55 -19.99 4.26
C ARG A 292 2.52 -21.11 4.44
N ASP A 293 2.97 -22.34 4.28
CA ASP A 293 2.12 -23.55 4.36
C ASP A 293 1.45 -23.77 5.72
N ASN A 294 1.84 -22.99 6.75
CA ASN A 294 1.32 -23.04 8.11
C ASN A 294 0.64 -21.72 8.43
N PHE A 295 -0.64 -21.56 8.05
CA PHE A 295 -1.44 -20.36 8.33
C PHE A 295 -1.50 -20.13 9.85
N ASP A 296 -0.48 -19.44 10.36
CA ASP A 296 -0.29 -19.10 11.76
C ASP A 296 -0.12 -17.59 11.79
N ALA A 297 -1.27 -16.92 11.93
CA ALA A 297 -1.33 -15.46 12.00
C ALA A 297 -0.47 -14.91 13.15
N SER A 298 -0.17 -15.70 14.18
CA SER A 298 0.73 -15.29 15.27
C SER A 298 2.20 -15.19 14.84
N ARG A 299 2.59 -15.91 13.78
CA ARG A 299 3.95 -15.90 13.22
C ARG A 299 4.11 -14.95 12.04
N ALA A 300 3.03 -14.38 11.52
CA ALA A 300 3.12 -13.41 10.44
C ALA A 300 3.70 -12.13 11.03
N VAL A 301 4.93 -11.80 10.66
CA VAL A 301 5.53 -10.53 11.06
C VAL A 301 4.86 -9.44 10.24
N MET A 302 3.84 -8.84 10.84
CA MET A 302 3.00 -7.86 10.17
C MET A 302 3.48 -6.44 10.50
N PRO A 303 3.46 -5.50 9.53
CA PRO A 303 3.56 -4.08 9.84
C PRO A 303 2.25 -3.54 10.45
N LEU A 304 1.38 -4.40 10.97
CA LEU A 304 0.12 -4.07 11.63
C LEU A 304 0.04 -4.79 12.97
N GLN A 305 -0.62 -4.14 13.93
CA GLN A 305 -0.99 -4.70 15.22
C GLN A 305 -2.51 -4.63 15.35
N ARG A 306 -3.11 -5.75 15.77
CA ARG A 306 -4.54 -5.78 16.09
C ARG A 306 -4.77 -5.14 17.46
N THR A 307 -5.76 -4.27 17.54
CA THR A 307 -6.28 -3.69 18.77
C THR A 307 -7.77 -3.97 18.90
N VAL A 308 -8.35 -3.67 20.06
CA VAL A 308 -9.81 -3.79 20.27
C VAL A 308 -10.62 -2.91 19.30
N ARG A 309 -10.03 -1.81 18.82
CA ARG A 309 -10.67 -0.85 17.90
C ARG A 309 -10.33 -1.05 16.43
N GLY A 310 -9.56 -2.08 16.08
CA GLY A 310 -9.11 -2.33 14.70
C GLY A 310 -7.60 -2.43 14.57
N TRP A 311 -7.07 -2.17 13.38
CA TRP A 311 -5.66 -2.41 13.06
C TRP A 311 -4.85 -1.12 13.01
N LEU A 312 -3.74 -1.08 13.74
CA LEU A 312 -2.82 0.05 13.76
C LEU A 312 -1.50 -0.32 13.10
N PRO A 313 -0.77 0.63 12.47
CA PRO A 313 0.63 0.40 12.12
C PRO A 313 1.41 0.07 13.38
N ASP A 314 2.09 -1.07 13.37
CA ASP A 314 2.92 -1.47 14.49
C ASP A 314 4.24 -0.66 14.48
N PRO A 315 4.55 0.11 15.54
CA PRO A 315 5.75 0.94 15.60
C PRO A 315 7.05 0.13 15.70
N ASP A 316 6.96 -1.07 16.28
CA ASP A 316 8.09 -1.95 16.60
C ASP A 316 8.19 -3.14 15.65
N TRP A 317 7.35 -3.19 14.62
CA TRP A 317 7.21 -4.34 13.73
C TRP A 317 8.53 -4.90 13.17
N LYS A 318 9.56 -4.04 13.00
CA LYS A 318 10.87 -4.42 12.47
C LYS A 318 11.74 -5.16 13.49
N SER A 319 11.55 -4.99 14.79
CA SER A 319 12.29 -5.79 15.80
C SER A 319 11.89 -7.26 15.77
N ARG A 320 10.82 -7.60 15.05
CA ARG A 320 10.30 -8.96 14.90
C ARG A 320 10.63 -9.62 13.56
N VAL A 321 11.19 -8.87 12.59
CA VAL A 321 11.58 -9.36 11.25
C VAL A 321 13.03 -9.80 11.28
#